data_AF-A0A0F8WGH1-F1
#
_entry.id   AF-A0A0F8WGH1-F1
#
_cell.length_a   1.000
_cell.length_b   1.000
_cell.length_c   1.000
_cell.angle_alpha   90.00
_cell.angle_beta   90.00
_cell.angle_gamma   90.00
#
_symmetry.space_group_name_H-M   'P 1'
#
loop_
_entity.id
_entity.type
_entity.pdbx_description
1 polymer ?
#
loop_
_entity_poly.entity_id
_entity_poly.type
_entity_poly.pdbx_seq_one_letter_code
_entity_poly.pdbx_strand_id
1 'polypeptide(L)' 'MLQEKIKNIKRNGQQDRQLPNTLSLSIKGLDAHTIISKITDRVAVSAGAACHSDKIQISHVLKAMNVPEEWAR' A
#
# COMPACT_ATOMS: atom_id res chain seq x y z
N MET A 1 -0.75 18.15 1.71
CA MET A 1 0.00 16.98 2.23
C MET A 1 -0.09 15.80 1.23
N LEU A 2 0.99 15.03 1.01
CA LEU A 2 1.20 13.89 0.05
C LEU A 2 0.26 13.73 -1.18
N GLN A 3 -1.05 13.55 -0.96
CA GLN A 3 -2.10 13.42 -1.98
C GLN A 3 -2.21 14.64 -2.91
N GLU A 4 -1.84 15.83 -2.43
CA GLU A 4 -1.79 17.05 -3.27
C GLU A 4 -0.62 17.05 -4.26
N LYS A 5 0.46 16.32 -3.95
CA LYS A 5 1.70 16.32 -4.74
C LYS A 5 1.80 15.12 -5.68
N ILE A 6 1.12 14.02 -5.34
CA ILE A 6 1.17 12.78 -6.10
C ILE A 6 -0.27 12.37 -6.41
N LYS A 7 -0.63 12.39 -7.69
CA LYS A 7 -1.96 11.92 -8.14
C LYS A 7 -2.09 10.42 -7.90
N ASN A 8 -3.31 9.94 -7.68
CA ASN A 8 -3.63 8.51 -7.55
C ASN A 8 -2.96 7.80 -6.36
N ILE A 9 -2.69 8.53 -5.27
CA ILE A 9 -2.20 7.95 -4.01
C ILE A 9 -3.25 8.07 -2.92
N LYS A 10 -3.37 7.03 -2.10
CA LYS A 10 -4.23 6.99 -0.92
C LYS A 10 -3.42 6.47 0.26
N ARG A 11 -3.61 7.08 1.42
CA ARG A 11 -3.05 6.58 2.68
C ARG A 11 -4.08 5.65 3.34
N ASN A 12 -3.63 4.49 3.77
CA ASN A 12 -4.47 3.53 4.49
C ASN A 12 -4.35 3.79 5.99
N GLY A 13 -5.50 3.88 6.66
CA GLY A 13 -5.58 4.21 8.08
C GLY A 13 -5.78 5.70 8.36
N GLN A 14 -6.03 6.04 9.62
CA GLN A 14 -6.30 7.42 10.03
C GLN A 14 -5.00 8.19 10.27
N GLN A 15 -5.00 9.49 9.95
CA GLN A 15 -3.79 10.30 9.97
C GLN A 15 -3.23 10.53 11.39
N ASP A 16 -4.14 10.63 12.36
CA ASP A 16 -3.95 10.87 13.78
C ASP A 16 -3.65 9.61 14.59
N ARG A 17 -3.92 8.42 14.03
CA ARG A 17 -3.75 7.12 14.71
C ARG A 17 -2.88 6.16 13.90
N GLN A 18 -1.66 6.57 13.63
CA GLN A 18 -0.64 5.68 13.08
C GLN A 18 0.64 5.73 13.91
N LEU A 19 1.42 4.64 13.84
CA LEU A 19 2.78 4.66 14.37
C LEU A 19 3.65 5.60 13.51
N PRO A 20 4.54 6.39 14.12
CA PRO A 20 5.34 7.37 13.40
C PRO A 20 6.34 6.73 12.42
N ASN A 21 6.65 5.45 12.59
CA ASN A 21 7.60 4.68 11.77
C ASN A 21 6.93 3.82 10.69
N THR A 22 5.60 3.84 10.57
CA THR A 22 4.88 2.99 9.62
C THR A 22 3.97 3.83 8.75
N LEU A 23 4.07 3.64 7.44
CA LEU A 23 3.22 4.29 6.45
C LEU A 23 2.65 3.23 5.51
N SER A 24 1.32 3.10 5.49
CA SER A 24 0.61 2.22 4.56
C SER A 24 -0.02 3.05 3.44
N LEU A 25 0.33 2.74 2.20
CA LEU A 25 -0.09 3.50 1.02
C LEU A 25 -0.67 2.56 -0.04
N SER A 26 -1.63 3.08 -0.77
CA SER A 26 -2.25 2.48 -1.95
C SER A 26 -2.04 3.40 -3.14
N ILE A 27 -1.58 2.85 -4.27
CA ILE A 27 -1.35 3.63 -5.49
C ILE A 27 -2.22 3.06 -6.59
N LYS A 28 -3.19 3.84 -7.05
CA LYS A 28 -4.18 3.38 -8.03
C LYS A 28 -3.53 3.17 -9.39
N GLY A 29 -3.77 2.00 -9.97
CA GLY A 29 -3.31 1.64 -11.32
C GLY A 29 -1.87 1.14 -11.40
N LEU A 30 -1.20 0.93 -10.26
CA LEU A 30 0.13 0.33 -10.20
C LEU A 30 0.11 -0.93 -9.32
N ASP A 31 0.86 -1.93 -9.72
CA ASP A 31 1.08 -3.15 -8.96
C ASP A 31 2.18 -2.94 -7.91
N ALA A 32 1.94 -3.42 -6.68
CA ALA A 32 2.86 -3.22 -5.56
C ALA A 32 4.25 -3.81 -5.81
N HIS A 33 4.37 -4.98 -6.46
CA HIS A 33 5.66 -5.61 -6.76
C HIS A 33 6.45 -4.79 -7.78
N THR A 34 5.76 -4.20 -8.75
CA THR A 34 6.38 -3.30 -9.73
C THR A 34 6.99 -2.06 -9.07
N ILE A 35 6.33 -1.51 -8.04
CA ILE A 35 6.85 -0.37 -7.30
C ILE A 35 8.02 -0.79 -6.41
N ILE A 36 7.86 -1.87 -5.64
CA ILE A 36 8.86 -2.37 -4.70
C ILE A 36 10.17 -2.70 -5.41
N SER A 37 10.10 -3.40 -6.56
CA SER A 37 11.30 -3.73 -7.35
C SER A 37 12.13 -2.50 -7.77
N LYS A 38 11.52 -1.31 -7.83
CA LYS A 38 12.19 -0.06 -8.22
C LYS A 38 12.73 0.77 -7.04
N ILE A 39 12.31 0.48 -5.82
CA ILE A 39 12.62 1.32 -4.64
C ILE A 39 13.23 0.53 -3.47
N THR A 40 13.25 -0.79 -3.54
CA THR A 40 13.70 -1.67 -2.44
C THR A 40 15.17 -1.44 -2.05
N ASP A 41 15.98 -0.86 -2.94
CA ASP A 41 17.36 -0.46 -2.70
C ASP A 41 17.50 0.83 -1.87
N ARG A 42 16.40 1.60 -1.74
CA ARG A 42 16.39 2.92 -1.09
C ARG A 42 15.55 2.97 0.17
N VAL A 43 14.52 2.15 0.25
CA VAL A 43 13.57 2.14 1.37
C VAL A 43 13.18 0.72 1.75
N ALA A 44 13.00 0.49 3.05
CA ALA A 44 12.38 -0.73 3.55
C ALA A 44 10.88 -0.70 3.23
N VAL A 45 10.40 -1.64 2.42
CA VAL A 45 9.03 -1.66 1.92
C VAL A 45 8.53 -3.10 1.75
N SER A 46 7.21 -3.30 1.89
CA SER A 46 6.55 -4.57 1.60
C SER A 46 5.19 -4.33 0.92
N ALA A 47 4.69 -5.33 0.18
CA ALA A 47 3.49 -5.19 -0.66
C ALA A 47 2.16 -5.22 0.13
N GLY A 48 2.20 -5.33 1.47
CA GLY A 48 1.00 -5.35 2.30
C GLY A 48 0.07 -6.56 2.14
N ALA A 49 0.33 -7.43 1.16
CA ALA A 49 -0.48 -8.59 0.83
C ALA A 49 0.43 -9.82 0.62
N ALA A 50 0.40 -10.74 1.60
CA ALA A 50 0.92 -12.10 1.55
C ALA A 50 2.08 -12.34 0.56
N CYS A 51 3.31 -11.98 0.93
CA CYS A 51 4.54 -12.29 0.19
C CYS A 51 4.84 -13.81 0.01
N HIS A 52 3.86 -14.68 0.25
CA HIS A 52 4.03 -16.15 0.23
C HIS A 52 2.91 -16.90 -0.49
N SER A 53 2.04 -16.17 -1.20
CA SER A 53 0.96 -16.75 -1.99
C SER A 53 1.30 -16.57 -3.45
N ASP A 54 1.40 -17.66 -4.22
CA ASP A 54 1.55 -17.66 -5.69
C ASP A 54 0.38 -16.94 -6.43
N LYS A 55 -0.58 -16.40 -5.67
CA LYS A 55 -1.71 -15.62 -6.15
C LYS A 55 -1.66 -14.22 -5.56
N ILE A 56 -1.81 -13.20 -6.41
CA ILE A 56 -2.08 -11.83 -5.99
C ILE A 56 -3.45 -11.81 -5.31
N GLN A 57 -3.45 -11.87 -3.98
CA GLN A 57 -4.66 -11.81 -3.17
C GLN A 57 -4.64 -10.55 -2.33
N ILE A 58 -5.76 -9.83 -2.30
CA ILE A 58 -5.90 -8.64 -1.46
C ILE A 58 -5.65 -9.00 0.02
N SER A 59 -4.86 -8.18 0.71
CA SER A 59 -4.58 -8.31 2.14
C SER A 59 -5.85 -8.45 2.99
N HIS A 60 -5.86 -9.43 3.90
CA HIS A 60 -6.97 -9.62 4.83
C HIS A 60 -7.19 -8.39 5.72
N VAL A 61 -6.14 -7.65 6.06
CA VAL A 61 -6.23 -6.39 6.82
C VAL A 61 -6.92 -5.31 5.99
N LEU A 62 -6.54 -5.12 4.73
CA LEU A 62 -7.16 -4.12 3.85
C LEU A 62 -8.65 -4.44 3.60
N LYS A 63 -9.00 -5.73 3.49
CA LYS A 63 -10.41 -6.17 3.43
C LYS A 63 -11.17 -5.80 4.71
N ALA A 64 -10.61 -6.10 5.88
CA ALA A 64 -11.23 -5.76 7.16
C ALA A 64 -11.37 -4.24 7.36
N MET A 65 -10.45 -3.46 6.80
CA MET A 65 -10.51 -1.99 6.76
C MET A 65 -11.51 -1.45 5.72
N ASN A 66 -12.23 -2.30 4.97
CA ASN A 66 -13.12 -1.91 3.87
C ASN A 66 -12.44 -1.03 2.81
N VAL A 67 -11.16 -1.29 2.52
CA VAL A 67 -10.46 -0.59 1.43
C VAL A 67 -11.00 -1.11 0.09
N PRO A 68 -11.43 -0.22 -0.83
CA PRO A 68 -11.93 -0.65 -2.13
C PRO A 68 -10.87 -1.41 -2.93
N GLU A 69 -11.27 -2.44 -3.67
CA GLU A 69 -10.34 -3.32 -4.39
C GLU A 69 -9.44 -2.58 -5.39
N GLU A 70 -9.94 -1.51 -6.01
CA GLU A 70 -9.17 -0.64 -6.91
C GLU A 70 -7.95 0.02 -6.25
N TRP A 71 -7.90 0.05 -4.91
CA TRP A 71 -6.80 0.57 -4.11
C TRP A 71 -5.99 -0.54 -3.41
N ALA A 72 -6.37 -1.81 -3.54
CA ALA A 72 -5.83 -2.89 -2.72
C ALA A 72 -5.06 -3.95 -3.53
N ARG A 73 -4.55 -3.56 -4.70
CA ARG A 73 -3.77 -4.38 -5.63
C ARG A 73 -2.28 -4.10 -5.54
#